data_AF-A0A1T4S2Y5-F1
#
_entry.id   AF-A0A1T4S2Y5-F1
#
_cell.length_a   1.000
_cell.length_b   1.000
_cell.length_c   1.000
_cell.angle_alpha   90.00
_cell.angle_beta   90.00
_cell.angle_gamma   90.00
#
_symmetry.space_group_name_H-M   'P 1'
#
loop_
_entity.id
_entity.type
_entity.pdbx_description
1 polymer ?
#
loop_
_entity_poly.entity_id
_entity_poly.type
_entity_poly.pdbx_seq_one_letter_code
_entity_poly.pdbx_strand_id
1 'polypeptide(L)'
;MEKQEQAYDYMSDHTLKNLINLDEDVACVLETAPLSKATTIMLSKGFSQLLVLKRKPNNMVLRENIVGVVSLQSIVSRLMVSSISLEMPVRKFVEQGQMSLCTEDSSLLSVLDDLGKSEYILVLDSKGTFVKRLITAFDIAVLYKQKVIPYSQIEFIECFIRDRLIKFGVLPSNDAYGEKFVFSDFISLFSKNWQKMEMGSLDYSLFVQLLEKVRVARNAMMHFRTLDAASRKSIDEMVRLLNIIM
;
A
#
# COMPACT_ATOMS: atom_id res chain seq x y z
N MET A 1 20.09 25.45 7.61
CA MET A 1 18.87 25.63 6.80
C MET A 1 18.60 24.40 5.94
N GLU A 2 19.50 23.96 5.07
CA GLU A 2 19.31 22.76 4.20
C GLU A 2 18.95 21.46 4.96
N LYS A 3 19.57 21.19 6.13
CA LYS A 3 19.24 19.99 6.93
C LYS A 3 17.85 20.04 7.59
N GLN A 4 17.30 21.23 7.84
CA GLN A 4 15.95 21.40 8.39
C GLN A 4 14.89 21.30 7.30
N GLU A 5 15.17 21.81 6.10
CA GLU A 5 14.34 21.60 4.90
C GLU A 5 14.25 20.11 4.54
N GLN A 6 15.37 19.38 4.54
CA GLN A 6 15.38 17.94 4.26
C GLN A 6 14.60 17.10 5.29
N ALA A 7 14.60 17.49 6.57
CA ALA A 7 13.83 16.79 7.60
C ALA A 7 12.31 17.08 7.51
N TYR A 8 11.94 18.31 7.11
CA TYR A 8 10.55 18.69 6.88
C TYR A 8 9.96 17.97 5.66
N ASP A 9 10.75 17.84 4.59
CA ASP A 9 10.39 17.12 3.37
C ASP A 9 10.24 15.60 3.62
N TYR A 10 11.02 15.07 4.57
CA TYR A 10 10.95 13.65 4.94
C TYR A 10 9.66 13.29 5.69
N MET A 11 9.12 14.20 6.52
CA MET A 11 7.89 13.95 7.27
C MET A 11 6.62 14.25 6.44
N SER A 12 6.68 15.18 5.48
CA SER A 12 5.56 15.50 4.59
C SER A 12 5.18 14.33 3.66
N ASP A 13 6.15 13.50 3.29
CA ASP A 13 5.94 12.30 2.48
C ASP A 13 5.17 11.18 3.20
N HIS A 14 5.02 11.26 4.52
CA HIS A 14 4.36 10.23 5.34
C HIS A 14 2.89 10.55 5.70
N THR A 15 2.28 11.47 4.96
CA THR A 15 0.86 11.84 5.10
C THR A 15 -0.05 10.87 4.34
N LEU A 16 -1.32 10.76 4.75
CA LEU A 16 -2.28 9.85 4.11
C LEU A 16 -2.46 10.12 2.62
N LYS A 17 -2.56 11.38 2.20
CA LYS A 17 -2.72 11.77 0.79
C LYS A 17 -1.56 11.32 -0.11
N ASN A 18 -0.36 11.20 0.44
CA ASN A 18 0.85 10.81 -0.30
C ASN A 18 1.03 9.28 -0.33
N LEU A 19 0.41 8.56 0.59
CA LEU A 19 0.62 7.13 0.79
C LEU A 19 -0.55 6.27 0.31
N ILE A 20 -1.78 6.76 0.39
CA ILE A 20 -2.99 6.01 0.08
C ILE A 20 -3.75 6.76 -1.01
N ASN A 21 -4.29 6.03 -1.99
CA ASN A 21 -5.17 6.62 -2.99
C ASN A 21 -6.48 7.04 -2.32
N LEU A 22 -6.65 8.33 -2.04
CA LEU A 22 -7.83 8.84 -1.33
C LEU A 22 -9.02 9.14 -2.27
N ASP A 23 -8.88 8.93 -3.57
CA ASP A 23 -9.92 9.24 -4.57
C ASP A 23 -10.75 8.00 -4.98
N GLU A 24 -10.64 6.89 -4.25
CA GLU A 24 -11.54 5.74 -4.41
C GLU A 24 -12.94 6.04 -3.85
N ASP A 25 -13.98 5.64 -4.58
CA ASP A 25 -15.37 5.88 -4.18
C ASP A 25 -15.69 5.33 -2.79
N VAL A 26 -16.18 6.22 -1.91
CA VAL A 26 -16.62 5.84 -0.56
C VAL A 26 -17.87 4.97 -0.64
N ALA A 27 -17.74 3.72 -0.22
CA ALA A 27 -18.85 2.80 -0.13
C ALA A 27 -19.86 3.26 0.94
N CYS A 28 -21.06 3.59 0.50
CA CYS A 28 -22.09 4.17 1.36
C CYS A 28 -23.49 3.63 1.08
N VAL A 29 -24.37 3.81 2.05
CA VAL A 29 -25.78 3.40 1.99
C VAL A 29 -26.64 4.45 2.69
N LEU A 30 -27.90 4.62 2.26
CA LEU A 30 -28.84 5.51 2.92
C LEU A 30 -29.35 4.91 4.22
N GLU A 31 -29.59 5.75 5.23
CA GLU A 31 -30.10 5.35 6.54
C GLU A 31 -31.49 4.67 6.47
N THR A 32 -32.25 4.99 5.43
CA THR A 32 -33.60 4.45 5.14
C THR A 32 -33.56 3.20 4.26
N ALA A 33 -32.40 2.85 3.70
CA ALA A 33 -32.29 1.65 2.87
C ALA A 33 -32.47 0.38 3.72
N PRO A 34 -32.95 -0.72 3.11
CA PRO A 34 -33.07 -2.00 3.81
C PRO A 34 -31.68 -2.59 4.09
N LEU A 35 -31.59 -3.37 5.16
CA LEU A 35 -30.38 -4.10 5.55
C LEU A 35 -29.90 -5.07 4.46
N SER A 36 -30.81 -5.67 3.69
CA SER A 36 -30.50 -6.50 2.51
C SER A 36 -29.58 -5.77 1.52
N LYS A 37 -29.83 -4.48 1.29
CA LYS A 37 -29.00 -3.66 0.38
C LYS A 37 -27.61 -3.44 0.95
N ALA A 38 -27.49 -3.09 2.23
CA ALA A 38 -26.20 -2.87 2.88
C ALA A 38 -25.35 -4.14 2.89
N THR A 39 -25.94 -5.27 3.30
CA THR A 39 -25.25 -6.59 3.32
C THR A 39 -24.86 -7.05 1.92
N THR A 40 -25.69 -6.80 0.90
CA THR A 40 -25.33 -7.09 -0.50
C THR A 40 -24.14 -6.25 -0.95
N ILE A 41 -24.09 -4.95 -0.63
CA ILE A 41 -22.94 -4.08 -0.95
C ILE A 41 -21.68 -4.59 -0.24
N MET A 42 -21.78 -4.92 1.06
CA MET A 42 -20.68 -5.49 1.85
C MET A 42 -20.12 -6.76 1.19
N LEU A 43 -20.97 -7.74 0.89
CA LEU A 43 -20.55 -9.00 0.29
C LEU A 43 -20.00 -8.83 -1.13
N SER A 44 -20.69 -8.07 -1.99
CA SER A 44 -20.27 -7.88 -3.39
C SER A 44 -18.93 -7.17 -3.53
N LYS A 45 -18.61 -6.25 -2.60
CA LYS A 45 -17.34 -5.50 -2.61
C LYS A 45 -16.29 -6.05 -1.63
N GLY A 46 -16.63 -7.05 -0.82
CA GLY A 46 -15.75 -7.60 0.22
C GLY A 46 -15.49 -6.65 1.38
N PHE A 47 -16.42 -5.73 1.67
CA PHE A 47 -16.30 -4.75 2.75
C PHE A 47 -16.97 -5.24 4.03
N SER A 48 -16.39 -4.91 5.18
CA SER A 48 -16.96 -5.22 6.50
C SER A 48 -17.70 -4.04 7.14
N GLN A 49 -17.54 -2.84 6.58
CA GLN A 49 -18.12 -1.59 7.06
C GLN A 49 -18.65 -0.75 5.90
N LEU A 50 -19.72 0.00 6.12
CA LEU A 50 -20.28 0.96 5.17
C LEU A 50 -20.67 2.26 5.86
N LEU A 51 -20.42 3.37 5.17
CA LEU A 51 -20.86 4.68 5.64
C LEU A 51 -22.38 4.82 5.47
N VAL A 52 -23.06 5.27 6.51
CA VAL A 52 -24.52 5.49 6.50
C VAL A 52 -24.81 6.97 6.34
N LEU A 53 -25.60 7.31 5.33
CA LEU A 53 -25.89 8.70 4.95
C LEU A 53 -27.36 9.04 5.10
N LYS A 54 -27.66 10.30 5.45
CA LYS A 54 -29.02 10.86 5.46
C LYS A 54 -29.58 11.04 4.05
N ARG A 55 -28.70 11.42 3.11
CA ARG A 55 -29.06 11.80 1.74
C ARG A 55 -28.08 11.21 0.74
N LYS A 56 -28.56 11.00 -0.49
CA LYS A 56 -27.75 10.45 -1.57
C LYS A 56 -26.71 11.49 -1.98
N PRO A 57 -25.41 11.13 -2.09
CA PRO A 57 -24.40 12.06 -2.58
C PRO A 57 -24.61 12.32 -4.07
N ASN A 58 -24.46 13.58 -4.49
CA ASN A 58 -24.51 13.95 -5.89
C ASN A 58 -23.16 13.78 -6.60
N ASN A 59 -22.04 13.87 -5.87
CA ASN A 59 -20.68 13.60 -6.33
C ASN A 59 -19.78 13.22 -5.13
N MET A 60 -19.62 14.15 -4.18
CA MET A 60 -18.82 13.94 -2.97
C MET A 60 -19.72 13.73 -1.75
N VAL A 61 -19.19 13.02 -0.75
CA VAL A 61 -19.88 12.81 0.53
C VAL A 61 -19.54 13.96 1.48
N LEU A 62 -20.54 14.75 1.85
CA LEU A 62 -20.41 15.79 2.87
C LEU A 62 -20.42 15.17 4.28
N ARG A 63 -19.53 15.65 5.15
CA ARG A 63 -19.43 15.17 6.55
C ARG A 63 -20.75 15.27 7.32
N GLU A 64 -21.50 16.35 7.13
CA GLU A 64 -22.79 16.59 7.81
C GLU A 64 -23.90 15.59 7.44
N ASN A 65 -23.76 14.92 6.29
CA ASN A 65 -24.72 13.92 5.83
C ASN A 65 -24.46 12.55 6.42
N ILE A 66 -23.36 12.37 7.17
CA ILE A 66 -23.04 11.10 7.83
C ILE A 66 -23.94 10.92 9.05
N VAL A 67 -24.64 9.80 9.08
CA VAL A 67 -25.37 9.33 10.28
C VAL A 67 -24.44 8.52 11.17
N GLY A 68 -23.58 7.71 10.57
CA GLY A 68 -22.60 6.87 11.25
C GLY A 68 -22.09 5.79 10.32
N VAL A 69 -21.59 4.70 10.89
CA VAL A 69 -21.14 3.53 10.15
C VAL A 69 -21.96 2.31 10.59
N VAL A 70 -22.22 1.43 9.62
CA VAL A 70 -22.76 0.09 9.89
C VAL A 70 -21.67 -0.92 9.57
N SER A 71 -21.45 -1.87 10.47
CA SER A 71 -20.48 -2.96 10.30
C SER A 71 -21.15 -4.31 10.42
N LEU A 72 -20.46 -5.36 9.97
CA LEU A 72 -20.89 -6.73 10.24
C LEU A 72 -21.01 -6.98 11.75
N GLN A 73 -20.09 -6.42 12.56
CA GLN A 73 -20.16 -6.53 14.01
C GLN A 73 -21.43 -5.89 14.58
N SER A 74 -21.82 -4.69 14.12
CA SER A 74 -23.01 -4.01 14.61
C SER A 74 -24.31 -4.72 14.20
N ILE A 75 -24.33 -5.30 13.00
CA ILE A 75 -25.44 -6.12 12.50
C ILE A 75 -25.58 -7.41 13.34
N VAL A 76 -24.48 -8.15 13.51
CA VAL A 76 -24.47 -9.42 14.27
C VAL A 76 -24.80 -9.16 15.73
N SER A 77 -24.26 -8.11 16.35
CA SER A 77 -24.56 -7.77 17.74
C SER A 77 -26.06 -7.53 17.96
N ARG A 78 -26.73 -6.88 17.01
CA ARG A 78 -28.20 -6.70 17.09
C ARG A 78 -28.97 -7.99 16.79
N LEU A 79 -28.43 -8.88 15.98
CA LEU A 79 -29.03 -10.20 15.69
C LEU A 79 -29.09 -11.04 16.96
N MET A 80 -28.05 -10.97 17.79
CA MET A 80 -27.97 -11.71 19.04
C MET A 80 -29.00 -11.24 20.09
N VAL A 81 -29.43 -9.97 20.01
CA VAL A 81 -30.32 -9.36 21.02
C VAL A 81 -31.77 -9.27 20.53
N SER A 82 -32.02 -9.35 19.22
CA SER A 82 -33.36 -9.15 18.65
C SER A 82 -33.55 -9.90 17.33
N SER A 83 -34.79 -10.30 17.04
CA SER A 83 -35.16 -10.81 15.71
C SER A 83 -35.00 -9.71 14.67
N ILE A 84 -34.12 -9.93 13.69
CA ILE A 84 -33.86 -8.99 12.59
C ILE A 84 -34.63 -9.44 11.35
N SER A 85 -35.23 -8.47 10.65
CA SER A 85 -35.66 -8.61 9.26
C SER A 85 -34.71 -7.87 8.33
N LEU A 86 -34.41 -8.45 7.17
CA LEU A 86 -33.57 -7.83 6.15
C LEU A 86 -34.18 -6.56 5.53
N GLU A 87 -35.49 -6.34 5.72
CA GLU A 87 -36.20 -5.12 5.31
C GLU A 87 -36.08 -3.98 6.33
N MET A 88 -35.50 -4.24 7.51
CA MET A 88 -35.30 -3.19 8.51
C MET A 88 -34.34 -2.11 7.99
N PRO A 89 -34.59 -0.83 8.31
CA PRO A 89 -33.77 0.27 7.84
C PRO A 89 -32.38 0.25 8.49
N VAL A 90 -31.34 0.54 7.71
CA VAL A 90 -29.93 0.51 8.15
C VAL A 90 -29.65 1.40 9.35
N ARG A 91 -30.38 2.51 9.55
CA ARG A 91 -30.24 3.35 10.76
C ARG A 91 -30.38 2.58 12.08
N LYS A 92 -31.14 1.48 12.06
CA LYS A 92 -31.28 0.56 13.20
C LYS A 92 -30.09 -0.38 13.36
N PHE A 93 -29.00 -0.22 12.63
CA PHE A 93 -27.78 -1.03 12.77
C PHE A 93 -26.53 -0.16 12.84
N VAL A 94 -26.68 1.17 12.83
CA VAL A 94 -25.56 2.10 13.00
C VAL A 94 -24.92 1.86 14.37
N GLU A 95 -23.60 1.82 14.37
CA GLU A 95 -22.77 1.72 15.57
C GLU A 95 -23.03 2.87 16.53
N GLN A 96 -22.96 2.58 17.83
CA GLN A 96 -23.07 3.61 18.85
C GLN A 96 -21.66 4.03 19.27
N GLY A 97 -21.32 5.30 19.09
CA GLY A 97 -20.02 5.84 19.46
C GLY A 97 -19.63 7.06 18.63
N GLN A 98 -18.50 7.66 18.99
CA GLN A 98 -17.86 8.65 18.13
C GLN A 98 -17.06 7.93 17.05
N MET A 99 -17.21 8.38 15.80
CA MET A 99 -16.37 7.91 14.70
C MET A 99 -14.97 8.54 14.82
N SER A 100 -13.94 7.75 14.60
CA SER A 100 -12.57 8.25 14.44
C SER A 100 -12.45 9.02 13.13
N LEU A 101 -12.03 10.28 13.20
CA LEU A 101 -11.88 11.17 12.05
C LEU A 101 -10.43 11.66 11.96
N CYS A 102 -9.89 11.70 10.75
CA CYS A 102 -8.62 12.38 10.47
C CYS A 102 -8.70 13.17 9.16
N THR A 103 -7.69 13.97 8.87
CA THR A 103 -7.55 14.70 7.60
C THR A 103 -6.56 14.00 6.68
N GLU A 104 -6.63 14.28 5.39
CA GLU A 104 -5.70 13.74 4.39
C GLU A 104 -4.23 14.14 4.62
N ASP A 105 -4.00 15.22 5.36
CA ASP A 105 -2.67 15.68 5.79
C ASP A 105 -2.17 15.00 7.08
N SER A 106 -2.98 14.13 7.70
CA SER A 106 -2.59 13.43 8.92
C SER A 106 -1.45 12.45 8.65
N SER A 107 -0.51 12.34 9.59
CA SER A 107 0.59 11.38 9.52
C SER A 107 0.07 9.95 9.62
N LEU A 108 0.65 9.03 8.85
CA LEU A 108 0.31 7.62 8.96
C LEU A 108 0.52 7.09 10.38
N LEU A 109 1.56 7.54 11.09
CA LEU A 109 1.86 7.05 12.45
C LEU A 109 0.70 7.36 13.43
N SER A 110 0.16 8.58 13.41
CA SER A 110 -0.98 8.93 14.25
C SER A 110 -2.24 8.13 13.86
N VAL A 111 -2.42 7.87 12.58
CA VAL A 111 -3.55 7.09 12.06
C VAL A 111 -3.46 5.62 12.49
N LEU A 112 -2.25 5.06 12.60
CA LEU A 112 -2.02 3.70 13.10
C LEU A 112 -2.39 3.57 14.59
N ASP A 113 -2.05 4.56 15.41
CA ASP A 113 -2.44 4.57 16.83
C ASP A 113 -3.96 4.61 17.01
N ASP A 114 -4.65 5.34 16.13
CA ASP A 114 -6.11 5.42 16.13
C ASP A 114 -6.77 4.15 15.56
N LEU A 115 -6.18 3.51 14.54
CA LEU A 115 -6.62 2.21 14.02
C LEU A 115 -6.39 1.07 15.03
N GLY A 116 -5.40 1.20 15.91
CA GLY A 116 -5.22 0.27 17.02
C GLY A 116 -6.39 0.29 18.02
N LYS A 117 -7.15 1.39 18.06
CA LYS A 117 -8.30 1.60 18.97
C LYS A 117 -9.65 1.47 18.27
N SER A 118 -9.68 1.59 16.95
CA SER A 118 -10.90 1.61 16.14
C SER A 118 -10.72 0.78 14.87
N GLU A 119 -11.74 0.01 14.46
CA GLU A 119 -11.62 -0.86 13.28
C GLU A 119 -11.48 -0.07 11.96
N TYR A 120 -11.88 1.20 11.97
CA TYR A 120 -11.85 2.08 10.81
C TYR A 120 -11.63 3.54 11.21
N ILE A 121 -11.16 4.33 10.25
CA ILE A 121 -11.03 5.79 10.35
C ILE A 121 -11.61 6.43 9.09
N LEU A 122 -12.38 7.51 9.27
CA LEU A 122 -12.86 8.35 8.18
C LEU A 122 -11.85 9.46 7.89
N VAL A 123 -11.37 9.48 6.65
CA VAL A 123 -10.46 10.52 6.15
C VAL A 123 -11.26 11.62 5.50
N LEU A 124 -11.02 12.84 5.95
CA LEU A 124 -11.59 14.05 5.39
C LEU A 124 -10.57 14.77 4.51
N ASP A 125 -11.05 15.65 3.63
CA ASP A 125 -10.20 16.61 2.94
C ASP A 125 -9.50 17.56 3.92
N SER A 126 -8.49 18.31 3.48
CA SER A 126 -7.78 19.27 4.34
C SER A 126 -8.70 20.29 5.03
N LYS A 127 -9.88 20.57 4.45
CA LYS A 127 -10.89 21.50 5.02
C LYS A 127 -11.88 20.81 5.97
N GLY A 128 -11.83 19.49 6.13
CA GLY A 128 -12.73 18.74 7.01
C GLY A 128 -14.19 18.73 6.57
N THR A 129 -14.47 19.06 5.31
CA THR A 129 -15.81 19.23 4.73
C THR A 129 -16.29 17.97 4.04
N PHE A 130 -15.41 17.33 3.26
CA PHE A 130 -15.74 16.17 2.45
C PHE A 130 -15.06 14.92 2.96
N VAL A 131 -15.77 13.80 2.93
CA VAL A 131 -15.17 12.48 3.15
C VAL A 131 -14.45 12.06 1.88
N LYS A 132 -13.17 11.76 2.04
CA LYS A 132 -12.31 11.22 1.00
C LYS A 132 -12.36 9.70 0.99
N ARG A 133 -12.17 9.07 2.15
CA ARG A 133 -12.06 7.60 2.24
C ARG A 133 -12.44 7.09 3.63
N LEU A 134 -12.84 5.83 3.72
CA LEU A 134 -12.84 5.05 4.96
C LEU A 134 -11.63 4.11 4.89
N ILE A 135 -10.71 4.23 5.84
CA ILE A 135 -9.48 3.43 5.93
C ILE A 135 -9.64 2.40 7.05
N THR A 136 -9.16 1.19 6.79
CA THR A 136 -9.10 0.07 7.73
C THR A 136 -7.68 -0.48 7.82
N ALA A 137 -7.45 -1.41 8.75
CA ALA A 137 -6.18 -2.15 8.82
C ALA A 137 -5.87 -2.91 7.53
N PHE A 138 -6.87 -3.31 6.73
CA PHE A 138 -6.66 -3.96 5.45
C PHE A 138 -5.99 -3.01 4.44
N ASP A 139 -6.42 -1.75 4.37
CA ASP A 139 -5.82 -0.76 3.47
C ASP A 139 -4.34 -0.52 3.82
N ILE A 140 -4.01 -0.50 5.12
CA ILE A 140 -2.63 -0.42 5.61
C ILE A 140 -1.83 -1.66 5.22
N ALA A 141 -2.40 -2.86 5.36
CA ALA A 141 -1.74 -4.09 4.96
C ALA A 141 -1.47 -4.14 3.45
N VAL A 142 -2.41 -3.66 2.63
CA VAL A 142 -2.23 -3.54 1.17
C VAL A 142 -1.12 -2.54 0.86
N LEU A 143 -1.12 -1.37 1.50
CA LEU A 143 -0.06 -0.37 1.35
C LEU A 143 1.31 -0.96 1.73
N TYR A 144 1.39 -1.65 2.86
CA TYR A 144 2.61 -2.29 3.33
C TYR A 144 3.09 -3.35 2.34
N LYS A 145 2.19 -4.21 1.86
CA LYS A 145 2.49 -5.20 0.80
C LYS A 145 3.03 -4.54 -0.46
N GLN A 146 2.45 -3.43 -0.91
CA GLN A 146 2.92 -2.69 -2.08
C GLN A 146 4.31 -2.08 -1.87
N LYS A 147 4.69 -1.75 -0.63
CA LYS A 147 6.04 -1.26 -0.30
C LYS A 147 7.05 -2.40 -0.14
N VAL A 148 6.67 -3.51 0.51
CA VAL A 148 7.58 -4.63 0.82
C VAL A 148 7.91 -5.48 -0.39
N ILE A 149 6.94 -5.77 -1.27
CA ILE A 149 7.19 -6.65 -2.42
C ILE A 149 8.38 -6.16 -3.27
N PRO A 150 8.48 -4.86 -3.64
CA PRO A 150 9.63 -4.38 -4.38
C PRO A 150 10.96 -4.54 -3.63
N TYR A 151 11.00 -4.45 -2.29
CA TYR A 151 12.23 -4.72 -1.53
C TYR A 151 12.67 -6.17 -1.70
N SER A 152 11.76 -7.12 -1.52
CA SER A 152 12.07 -8.55 -1.68
C SER A 152 12.47 -8.90 -3.12
N GLN A 153 11.86 -8.26 -4.12
CA GLN A 153 12.23 -8.45 -5.52
C GLN A 153 13.63 -7.91 -5.83
N ILE A 154 13.97 -6.73 -5.31
CA ILE A 154 15.32 -6.17 -5.43
C ILE A 154 16.31 -7.09 -4.73
N GLU A 155 16.04 -7.50 -3.50
CA GLU A 155 16.89 -8.43 -2.75
C GLU A 155 17.14 -9.73 -3.54
N PHE A 156 16.09 -10.31 -4.13
CA PHE A 156 16.23 -11.48 -5.00
C PHE A 156 17.19 -11.21 -6.19
N ILE A 157 17.08 -10.06 -6.84
CA ILE A 157 17.99 -9.66 -7.93
C ILE A 157 19.43 -9.50 -7.42
N GLU A 158 19.63 -8.85 -6.27
CA GLU A 158 20.96 -8.68 -5.66
C GLU A 158 21.59 -10.03 -5.31
N CYS A 159 20.82 -10.93 -4.70
CA CYS A 159 21.24 -12.29 -4.36
C CYS A 159 21.62 -13.08 -5.61
N PHE A 160 20.79 -13.09 -6.66
CA PHE A 160 21.10 -13.79 -7.90
C PHE A 160 22.45 -13.35 -8.50
N ILE A 161 22.67 -12.04 -8.57
CA ILE A 161 23.92 -11.48 -9.12
C ILE A 161 25.10 -11.91 -8.26
N ARG A 162 24.97 -11.79 -6.94
CA ARG A 162 26.02 -12.15 -5.98
C ARG A 162 26.35 -13.63 -6.07
N ASP A 163 25.35 -14.49 -6.10
CA ASP A 163 25.53 -15.95 -6.19
C ASP A 163 26.27 -16.35 -7.46
N ARG A 164 25.95 -15.70 -8.59
CA ARG A 164 26.71 -15.90 -9.85
C ARG A 164 28.15 -15.43 -9.71
N LEU A 165 28.39 -14.23 -9.18
CA LEU A 165 29.73 -13.70 -8.97
C LEU A 165 30.58 -14.61 -8.04
N ILE A 166 29.98 -15.19 -6.99
CA ILE A 166 30.63 -16.16 -6.10
C ILE A 166 30.88 -17.48 -6.83
N LYS A 167 29.87 -18.04 -7.52
CA LYS A 167 29.96 -19.29 -8.28
C LYS A 167 31.14 -19.27 -9.25
N PHE A 168 31.37 -18.15 -9.94
CA PHE A 168 32.46 -18.00 -10.91
C PHE A 168 33.74 -17.40 -10.33
N GLY A 169 33.86 -17.32 -9.00
CA GLY A 169 35.09 -16.90 -8.31
C GLY A 169 35.49 -15.44 -8.54
N VAL A 170 34.55 -14.58 -8.93
CA VAL A 170 34.77 -13.12 -9.05
C VAL A 170 34.68 -12.46 -7.68
N LEU A 171 33.77 -12.95 -6.83
CA LEU A 171 33.67 -12.54 -5.42
C LEU A 171 34.09 -13.70 -4.51
N PRO A 172 34.75 -13.41 -3.38
CA PRO A 172 35.08 -14.43 -2.39
C PRO A 172 33.81 -14.85 -1.63
N SER A 173 33.69 -16.14 -1.32
CA SER A 173 32.48 -16.71 -0.69
C SER A 173 32.20 -16.18 0.72
N ASN A 174 33.20 -15.59 1.38
CA ASN A 174 33.05 -14.98 2.71
C ASN A 174 32.41 -13.58 2.67
N ASP A 175 32.19 -13.00 1.49
CA ASP A 175 31.50 -11.71 1.31
C ASP A 175 29.98 -11.90 1.09
N ALA A 176 29.45 -13.04 1.50
CA ALA A 176 28.04 -13.41 1.34
C ALA A 176 27.08 -12.36 1.94
N TYR A 177 27.52 -11.57 2.94
CA TYR A 177 26.72 -10.54 3.61
C TYR A 177 26.98 -9.10 3.12
N GLY A 178 27.88 -8.88 2.15
CA GLY A 178 28.00 -7.59 1.45
C GLY A 178 28.60 -6.47 2.29
N GLU A 179 29.55 -6.79 3.17
CA GLU A 179 30.22 -5.79 4.01
C GLU A 179 31.17 -4.92 3.20
N LYS A 180 31.64 -5.37 2.03
CA LYS A 180 32.64 -4.66 1.21
C LYS A 180 32.12 -4.05 -0.07
N PHE A 181 31.01 -4.54 -0.61
CA PHE A 181 30.53 -4.17 -1.94
C PHE A 181 29.10 -3.65 -1.88
N VAL A 182 28.86 -2.52 -2.53
CA VAL A 182 27.52 -1.99 -2.74
C VAL A 182 26.92 -2.53 -4.04
N PHE A 183 25.60 -2.38 -4.21
CA PHE A 183 24.92 -2.90 -5.39
C PHE A 183 25.54 -2.44 -6.73
N SER A 184 26.00 -1.18 -6.82
CA SER A 184 26.72 -0.67 -7.99
C SER A 184 28.00 -1.46 -8.31
N ASP A 185 28.71 -1.95 -7.30
CA ASP A 185 29.92 -2.74 -7.49
C ASP A 185 29.59 -4.11 -8.04
N PHE A 186 28.51 -4.74 -7.57
CA PHE A 186 28.02 -6.00 -8.12
C PHE A 186 27.67 -5.87 -9.60
N ILE A 187 26.98 -4.79 -9.98
CA ILE A 187 26.65 -4.51 -11.39
C ILE A 187 27.93 -4.36 -12.22
N SER A 188 28.90 -3.59 -11.73
CA SER A 188 30.19 -3.38 -12.40
C SER A 188 30.98 -4.68 -12.58
N LEU A 189 31.10 -5.48 -11.52
CA LEU A 189 31.79 -6.77 -11.54
C LEU A 189 31.10 -7.78 -12.44
N PHE A 190 29.78 -7.84 -12.38
CA PHE A 190 28.97 -8.73 -13.21
C PHE A 190 29.10 -8.36 -14.68
N SER A 191 29.05 -7.07 -15.00
CA SER A 191 29.21 -6.57 -16.37
C SER A 191 30.60 -6.87 -16.94
N LYS A 192 31.66 -6.62 -16.17
CA LYS A 192 33.05 -6.91 -16.57
C LYS A 192 33.30 -8.41 -16.80
N ASN A 193 32.55 -9.27 -16.12
CA ASN A 193 32.71 -10.71 -16.19
C ASN A 193 31.55 -11.39 -16.93
N TRP A 194 30.75 -10.66 -17.73
CA TRP A 194 29.54 -11.17 -18.38
C TRP A 194 29.74 -12.50 -19.11
N GLN A 195 30.82 -12.62 -19.88
CA GLN A 195 31.13 -13.84 -20.63
C GLN A 195 31.32 -15.09 -19.74
N LYS A 196 31.68 -14.90 -18.47
CA LYS A 196 31.85 -15.99 -17.48
C LYS A 196 30.55 -16.35 -16.76
N MET A 197 29.53 -15.48 -16.78
CA MET A 197 28.36 -15.61 -15.91
C MET A 197 27.35 -16.68 -16.35
N GLU A 198 27.61 -17.39 -17.46
CA GLU A 198 26.72 -18.40 -18.05
C GLU A 198 25.28 -17.87 -18.24
N MET A 199 25.16 -16.65 -18.79
CA MET A 199 23.87 -15.98 -19.01
C MET A 199 23.15 -16.41 -20.30
N GLY A 200 23.53 -17.55 -20.88
CA GLY A 200 22.93 -18.09 -22.10
C GLY A 200 22.97 -17.12 -23.29
N SER A 201 21.85 -17.05 -24.02
CA SER A 201 21.67 -16.19 -25.21
C SER A 201 21.10 -14.81 -24.89
N LEU A 202 21.20 -14.35 -23.64
CA LEU A 202 20.71 -13.03 -23.27
C LEU A 202 21.56 -11.92 -23.89
N ASP A 203 20.88 -10.83 -24.25
CA ASP A 203 21.55 -9.62 -24.68
C ASP A 203 22.17 -8.89 -23.48
N TYR A 204 23.49 -8.70 -23.55
CA TYR A 204 24.27 -7.99 -22.52
C TYR A 204 23.77 -6.56 -22.29
N SER A 205 23.52 -5.82 -23.37
CA SER A 205 23.19 -4.39 -23.27
C SER A 205 21.84 -4.19 -22.59
N LEU A 206 20.83 -4.96 -23.01
CA LEU A 206 19.49 -4.92 -22.43
C LEU A 206 19.50 -5.37 -20.97
N PHE A 207 20.25 -6.43 -20.64
CA PHE A 207 20.35 -6.90 -19.26
C PHE A 207 20.95 -5.83 -18.34
N VAL A 208 22.10 -5.26 -18.72
CA VAL A 208 22.78 -4.24 -17.91
C VAL A 208 21.96 -2.96 -17.81
N GLN A 209 21.28 -2.54 -18.88
CA GLN A 209 20.37 -1.39 -18.84
C GLN A 209 19.20 -1.62 -17.87
N LEU A 210 18.61 -2.82 -17.89
CA LEU A 210 17.52 -3.15 -16.97
C LEU A 210 18.01 -3.19 -15.53
N LEU A 211 19.21 -3.73 -15.30
CA LEU A 211 19.84 -3.78 -13.98
C LEU A 211 20.16 -2.38 -13.43
N GLU A 212 20.58 -1.45 -14.29
CA GLU A 212 20.80 -0.07 -13.92
C GLU A 212 19.51 0.66 -13.53
N LYS A 213 18.38 0.36 -14.22
CA LYS A 213 17.06 0.85 -13.80
C LYS A 213 16.67 0.31 -12.41
N VAL A 214 16.94 -0.96 -12.14
CA VAL A 214 16.74 -1.55 -10.80
C VAL A 214 17.61 -0.86 -9.76
N ARG A 215 18.87 -0.52 -10.07
CA ARG A 215 19.76 0.25 -9.18
C ARG A 215 19.18 1.62 -8.81
N VAL A 216 18.66 2.34 -9.79
CA VAL A 216 18.00 3.64 -9.56
C VAL A 216 16.76 3.47 -8.68
N ALA A 217 15.93 2.46 -8.96
CA ALA A 217 14.75 2.15 -8.16
C ALA A 217 15.13 1.79 -6.71
N ARG A 218 16.12 0.93 -6.51
CA ARG A 218 16.67 0.56 -5.20
C ARG A 218 17.15 1.77 -4.43
N ASN A 219 17.89 2.68 -5.08
CA ASN A 219 18.34 3.90 -4.42
C ASN A 219 17.18 4.81 -4.01
N ALA A 220 16.16 4.96 -4.87
CA ALA A 220 14.96 5.70 -4.52
C ALA A 220 14.25 5.08 -3.29
N MET A 221 14.17 3.75 -3.22
CA MET A 221 13.59 3.03 -2.08
C MET A 221 14.40 3.15 -0.80
N MET A 222 15.74 3.17 -0.87
CA MET A 222 16.59 3.41 0.30
C MET A 222 16.41 4.83 0.86
N HIS A 223 15.94 5.76 0.04
CA HIS A 223 15.51 7.09 0.47
C HIS A 223 14.01 7.16 0.78
N PHE A 224 13.34 6.01 0.98
CA PHE A 224 11.92 5.86 1.32
C PHE A 224 10.94 6.54 0.36
N ARG A 225 11.36 6.78 -0.88
CA ARG A 225 10.52 7.40 -1.91
C ARG A 225 9.54 6.38 -2.48
N THR A 226 8.34 6.85 -2.85
CA THR A 226 7.37 6.01 -3.57
C THR A 226 7.92 5.66 -4.95
N LEU A 227 8.00 4.35 -5.25
CA LEU A 227 8.34 3.90 -6.58
C LEU A 227 7.23 4.24 -7.58
N ASP A 228 7.61 4.91 -8.66
CA ASP A 228 6.76 5.12 -9.81
C ASP A 228 6.46 3.80 -10.56
N ALA A 229 5.45 3.83 -11.43
CA ALA A 229 5.04 2.65 -12.18
C ALA A 229 6.15 2.11 -13.10
N ALA A 230 7.00 2.99 -13.63
CA ALA A 230 8.11 2.62 -14.51
C ALA A 230 9.20 1.84 -13.76
N SER A 231 9.55 2.26 -12.55
CA SER A 231 10.51 1.58 -11.69
C SER A 231 10.00 0.20 -11.26
N ARG A 232 8.73 0.11 -10.84
CA ARG A 232 8.11 -1.18 -10.50
C ARG A 232 8.12 -2.15 -11.68
N LYS A 233 7.75 -1.65 -12.87
CA LYS A 233 7.80 -2.44 -14.11
C LYS A 233 9.20 -2.94 -14.43
N SER A 234 10.23 -2.11 -14.23
CA SER A 234 11.62 -2.52 -14.47
C SER A 234 12.08 -3.61 -13.51
N ILE A 235 11.66 -3.55 -12.24
CA ILE A 235 11.93 -4.61 -11.25
C ILE A 235 11.21 -5.91 -11.65
N ASP A 236 9.93 -5.83 -11.99
CA ASP A 236 9.13 -6.99 -12.42
C ASP A 236 9.71 -7.66 -13.68
N GLU A 237 10.14 -6.86 -14.66
CA GLU A 237 10.81 -7.34 -15.88
C GLU A 237 12.10 -8.08 -15.55
N MET A 238 12.93 -7.55 -14.64
CA MET A 238 14.17 -8.20 -14.24
C MET A 238 13.89 -9.52 -13.51
N VAL A 239 12.96 -9.54 -12.55
CA VAL A 239 12.58 -10.77 -11.83
C VAL A 239 12.09 -11.84 -12.81
N ARG A 240 11.23 -11.47 -13.77
CA ARG A 240 10.76 -12.40 -14.81
C ARG A 240 11.91 -12.94 -15.65
N LEU A 241 12.85 -12.08 -16.04
CA LEU A 241 14.02 -12.48 -16.82
C LEU A 241 14.87 -13.49 -16.03
N LEU A 242 15.18 -13.20 -14.77
CA LEU A 242 15.98 -14.07 -13.90
C LEU A 242 15.33 -15.44 -13.67
N ASN A 243 14.00 -15.48 -13.50
CA ASN A 243 13.26 -16.74 -13.35
C ASN A 243 13.30 -17.66 -14.58
N ILE A 244 13.65 -17.15 -15.77
CA ILE A 244 13.82 -17.96 -16.98
C ILE A 244 15.22 -18.61 -17.02
N ILE A 245 16.21 -18.01 -16.33
CA ILE A 245 17.64 -18.37 -16.44
C ILE A 245 18.10 -19.23 -15.26
N MET A 246 17.35 -19.23 -14.16
CA MET A 246 17.53 -20.19 -13.05
C MET A 246 17.08 -21.59 -13.48
#